data_AF-A0AAV0WLU2-F1
#
_entry.id   AF-A0AAV0WLU2-F1
#
_cell.length_a   1.000
_cell.length_b   1.000
_cell.length_c   1.000
_cell.angle_alpha   90.00
_cell.angle_beta   90.00
_cell.angle_gamma   90.00
#
_symmetry.space_group_name_H-M   'P 1'
#
loop_
_entity.id
_entity.type
_entity.pdbx_description
1 polymer ?
#
loop_
_entity_poly.entity_id
_entity_poly.type
_entity_poly.pdbx_seq_one_letter_code
_entity_poly.pdbx_strand_id
1 'polypeptide(L)' 'MANNIEETIEAHLKSCYYFSLQVDESTGVSDNANLMCFVTYDLGNTTHEEFLFCISLPTRTTAEELFNLINRYIVENGIE' A
#
# COMPACT_ATOMS: atom_id res chain seq x y z
N MET A 1 -4.41 9.42 23.39
CA MET A 1 -4.05 10.07 22.11
C MET A 1 -3.64 8.93 21.20
N ALA A 2 -4.55 8.42 20.39
CA ALA A 2 -4.22 7.40 19.40
C ALA A 2 -3.64 8.16 18.21
N ASN A 3 -2.33 8.05 17.99
CA ASN A 3 -1.73 8.52 16.75
C ASN A 3 -2.30 7.65 15.64
N ASN A 4 -2.79 8.28 14.57
CA ASN A 4 -3.24 7.52 13.41
C ASN A 4 -2.01 6.85 12.80
N ILE A 5 -1.97 5.52 12.84
CA ILE A 5 -0.83 4.74 12.38
C ILE A 5 -0.59 5.00 10.88
N GLU A 6 -1.68 5.17 10.13
CA GLU A 6 -1.67 5.54 8.71
C GLU A 6 -0.93 6.87 8.45
N GLU A 7 -1.30 7.95 9.15
CA GLU A 7 -0.61 9.25 9.02
C GLU A 7 0.89 9.17 9.38
N THR A 8 1.24 8.27 10.30
CA THR A 8 2.64 8.05 10.70
C THR A 8 3.43 7.35 9.60
N ILE A 9 2.85 6.31 8.98
CA ILE A 9 3.46 5.59 7.86
C ILE A 9 3.62 6.56 6.67
N GLU A 10 2.58 7.32 6.32
CA GLU A 10 2.65 8.31 5.24
C GLU A 10 3.75 9.34 5.46
N ALA A 11 3.89 9.86 6.69
CA ALA A 11 4.95 10.80 7.03
C ALA A 11 6.35 10.19 6.87
N HIS A 12 6.52 8.92 7.24
CA HIS A 12 7.78 8.21 7.01
C HIS A 12 8.05 8.01 5.52
N LEU A 13 7.06 7.56 4.74
CA LEU A 13 7.23 7.34 3.31
C LEU A 13 7.61 8.61 2.57
N LYS A 14 7.01 9.76 2.94
CA LYS A 14 7.38 11.09 2.40
C LYS A 14 8.80 11.52 2.74
N SER A 15 9.35 11.03 3.85
CA SER A 15 10.70 11.35 4.29
C SER A 15 11.75 10.36 3.78
N CYS A 16 11.35 9.16 3.38
CA CYS A 16 12.23 8.12 2.88
C CYS A 16 12.60 8.39 1.42
N TYR A 17 13.89 8.28 1.10
CA TYR A 17 14.35 8.42 -0.28
C TYR A 17 14.00 7.18 -1.13
N TYR A 18 13.95 6.00 -0.49
CA TYR A 18 13.63 4.74 -1.14
C TYR A 18 12.62 3.95 -0.29
N PHE A 19 11.66 3.35 -0.97
CA PHE A 19 10.76 2.35 -0.42
C PHE A 19 10.42 1.32 -1.51
N SER A 20 9.94 0.16 -1.09
CA SER A 20 9.44 -0.89 -1.98
C SER A 20 7.99 -1.16 -1.65
N LEU A 21 7.17 -1.37 -2.68
CA LEU A 21 5.78 -1.81 -2.51
C LEU A 21 5.70 -3.30 -2.83
N GLN A 22 5.11 -4.06 -1.93
CA GLN A 22 4.75 -5.45 -2.16
C GLN A 22 3.24 -5.53 -2.31
N VAL A 23 2.80 -6.01 -3.46
CA VAL A 23 1.38 -6.12 -3.81
C VAL A 23 1.02 -7.60 -3.92
N ASP A 24 0.01 -8.01 -3.17
CA ASP A 24 -0.53 -9.37 -3.17
C ASP A 24 -2.00 -9.34 -3.62
N GLU A 25 -2.35 -10.20 -4.59
CA GLU A 25 -3.73 -10.43 -5.00
C GLU A 25 -4.20 -11.76 -4.41
N SER A 26 -5.03 -11.70 -3.37
CA SER A 26 -5.56 -12.88 -2.71
C SER A 26 -7.02 -13.11 -3.11
N THR A 27 -7.33 -14.28 -3.68
CA THR A 27 -8.71 -14.72 -3.90
C THR A 27 -9.22 -15.39 -2.63
N GLY A 28 -10.20 -14.76 -1.96
CA GLY A 28 -10.84 -15.33 -0.77
C GLY A 28 -11.78 -16.50 -1.10
N VAL A 29 -12.54 -16.96 -0.09
CA VAL A 29 -13.57 -18.01 -0.24
C VAL A 29 -14.83 -17.50 -0.96
N SER A 30 -14.92 -16.19 -1.21
CA SER A 30 -15.94 -15.54 -2.03
C SER A 30 -15.34 -15.22 -3.40
N ASP A 31 -16.12 -15.18 -4.48
CA ASP A 31 -15.73 -14.82 -5.87
C ASP A 31 -15.14 -13.39 -6.04
N ASN A 32 -14.60 -12.79 -4.98
CA ASN A 32 -13.96 -11.49 -4.95
C ASN A 32 -12.47 -11.66 -4.61
N ALA A 33 -11.61 -11.02 -5.40
CA ALA A 33 -10.19 -10.88 -5.09
C ALA A 33 -10.00 -9.70 -4.13
N ASN A 34 -8.96 -9.73 -3.30
CA ASN A 34 -8.54 -8.60 -2.49
C ASN A 34 -7.10 -8.24 -2.85
N LEU A 35 -6.88 -6.96 -3.16
CA LEU A 35 -5.55 -6.41 -3.36
C LEU A 35 -5.02 -5.92 -2.03
N MET A 36 -3.93 -6.51 -1.58
CA MET A 36 -3.23 -6.10 -0.38
C MET A 36 -1.91 -5.45 -0.77
N CYS A 37 -1.63 -4.26 -0.22
CA CYS A 37 -0.37 -3.58 -0.45
C CYS A 37 0.36 -3.40 0.88
N PHE A 38 1.62 -3.80 0.88
CA PHE A 38 2.58 -3.59 1.96
C PHE A 38 3.69 -2.68 1.46
N VAL A 39 4.32 -1.98 2.39
CA VAL A 39 5.46 -1.12 2.10
C VAL A 39 6.64 -1.51 2.96
N THR A 40 7.81 -1.56 2.33
CA THR A 40 9.09 -1.76 3.02
C THR A 40 9.93 -0.52 2.82
N TYR A 41 10.38 0.09 3.92
CA TYR A 41 11.21 1.29 3.89
C TYR A 41 12.25 1.27 5.01
N ASP A 42 13.38 1.95 4.78
CA ASP A 42 14.41 2.11 5.80
C ASP A 42 14.24 3.45 6.53
N LEU A 43 14.16 3.38 7.85
CA LEU A 43 14.18 4.54 8.73
C LEU A 43 15.44 4.49 9.60
N GLY A 44 16.45 5.25 9.20
CA GLY A 44 17.78 5.20 9.82
C GLY A 44 18.51 3.90 9.48
N ASN A 45 18.69 3.02 10.47
CA ASN A 45 19.38 1.72 10.33
C ASN A 45 18.41 0.53 10.52
N THR A 46 17.10 0.79 10.49
CA THR A 46 16.08 -0.23 10.69
C THR A 46 15.16 -0.26 9.48
N THR A 47 14.97 -1.46 8.95
CA THR A 47 13.99 -1.74 7.90
C THR A 47 12.64 -1.99 8.55
N HIS A 48 11.63 -1.27 8.06
CA HIS A 48 10.24 -1.37 8.48
C HIS A 48 9.43 -2.00 7.36
N GLU A 49 8.52 -2.89 7.71
CA GLU A 49 7.53 -3.46 6.81
C GLU A 49 6.15 -3.23 7.42
N GLU A 50 5.33 -2.44 6.73
CA GLU A 50 4.04 -2.00 7.23
C GLU A 50 2.93 -2.29 6.21
N PHE A 51 1.72 -2.52 6.73
CA PHE A 51 0.53 -2.66 5.90
C PHE A 51 0.07 -1.28 5.43
N LEU A 52 -0.16 -1.13 4.12
CA LEU A 52 -0.53 0.14 3.51
C LEU A 52 -2.05 0.23 3.31
N PHE A 53 -2.61 -0.73 2.57
CA PHE A 53 -4.05 -0.80 2.34
C PHE A 53 -4.50 -2.20 1.89
N CYS A 54 -5.80 -2.46 2.00
CA CYS A 54 -6.47 -3.62 1.41
C CYS A 54 -7.75 -3.15 0.72
N ILE A 55 -7.89 -3.46 -0.57
CA ILE A 55 -9.06 -3.07 -1.36
C ILE A 55 -9.66 -4.32 -1.98
N SER A 56 -10.98 -4.49 -1.78
CA SER A 56 -11.71 -5.57 -2.43
C SER A 56 -11.92 -5.24 -3.91
N LEU A 57 -11.56 -6.19 -4.75
CA LEU A 57 -11.63 -6.11 -6.19
C LEU A 57 -12.86 -6.87 -6.72
N PRO A 58 -13.44 -6.43 -7.84
CA PRO A 58 -14.36 -7.26 -8.60
C PRO A 58 -13.63 -8.48 -9.16
N THR A 59 -14.39 -9.55 -9.46
CA THR A 59 -13.92 -10.88 -9.89
C THR A 59 -12.94 -10.87 -11.07
N ARG A 60 -12.91 -9.80 -11.87
CA ARG A 60 -11.93 -9.59 -12.95
C ARG A 60 -11.42 -8.17 -12.85
N THR A 61 -10.15 -8.02 -12.48
CA THR A 61 -9.45 -6.74 -12.49
C THR A 61 -8.24 -6.87 -13.40
N THR A 62 -8.00 -5.87 -14.25
CA THR A 62 -6.83 -5.89 -15.14
C THR A 62 -5.59 -5.35 -14.43
N ALA A 63 -4.39 -5.71 -14.88
CA ALA A 63 -3.16 -5.17 -14.33
C ALA A 63 -3.07 -3.63 -14.43
N GLU A 64 -3.69 -3.03 -15.47
CA GLU A 64 -3.80 -1.58 -15.61
C GLU A 64 -4.65 -0.96 -14.49
N GLU A 65 -5.78 -1.56 -14.15
CA GLU A 65 -6.62 -1.08 -13.06
C GLU A 65 -5.93 -1.21 -11.69
N LEU A 66 -5.20 -2.30 -11.46
CA LEU A 66 -4.37 -2.46 -10.27
C LEU A 66 -3.32 -1.35 -10.17
N PHE A 67 -2.58 -1.10 -11.25
CA PHE A 67 -1.58 -0.04 -11.29
C PHE A 67 -2.22 1.34 -11.04
N ASN A 68 -3.34 1.64 -11.69
CA ASN A 68 -4.04 2.91 -11.52
C ASN A 68 -4.53 3.12 -10.08
N LEU A 69 -4.94 2.05 -9.42
CA LEU A 69 -5.42 2.08 -8.03
C LEU A 69 -4.27 2.33 -7.05
N ILE A 70 -3.13 1.65 -7.23
CA ILE A 70 -1.91 1.92 -6.45
C ILE A 70 -1.40 3.34 -6.72
N ASN A 71 -1.31 3.75 -7.99
CA ASN A 71 -0.84 5.07 -8.37
C ASN A 71 -1.73 6.17 -7.78
N ARG A 72 -3.06 5.98 -7.81
CA ARG A 72 -3.99 6.91 -7.18
C ARG A 72 -3.71 7.05 -5.69
N TYR A 73 -3.52 5.94 -4.97
CA TYR A 73 -3.18 5.97 -3.55
C TYR A 73 -1.89 6.76 -3.28
N ILE A 74 -0.84 6.55 -4.08
CA ILE A 74 0.44 7.26 -3.93
C ILE A 74 0.27 8.76 -4.16
N VAL A 75 -0.44 9.16 -5.21
CA VAL A 75 -0.65 10.58 -5.57
C VAL A 75 -1.59 11.28 -4.57
N GLU A 76 -2.71 10.68 -4.18
CA GLU A 76 -3.66 11.27 -3.24
C GLU A 76 -3.02 11.52 -1.86
N ASN A 77 -2.11 10.63 -1.45
CA ASN A 77 -1.39 10.77 -0.19
C ASN A 77 -0.07 11.55 -0.33
N GLY A 78 0.35 11.94 -1.54
CA GLY A 78 1.58 12.70 -1.78
C GLY A 78 2.85 11.93 -1.40
N ILE A 79 2.92 10.64 -1.74
CA ILE A 79 4.04 9.72 -1.47
C ILE A 79 5.02 9.65 -2.67
N GLU A 80 4.85 10.51 -3.67
CA GLU A 80 5.69 10.62 -4.87
C GLU A 80 7.06 11.30 -4.65
#